data_AF-A0A942QXX2-F1
#
_entry.id   AF-A0A942QXX2-F1
#
_cell.length_a   1.000
_cell.length_b   1.000
_cell.length_c   1.000
_cell.angle_alpha   90.00
_cell.angle_beta   90.00
_cell.angle_gamma   90.00
#
_symmetry.space_group_name_H-M   'P 1'
#
loop_
_entity.id
_entity.type
_entity.pdbx_description
1 polymer ?
#
loop_
_entity_poly.entity_id
_entity_poly.type
_entity_poly.pdbx_seq_one_letter_code
_entity_poly.pdbx_strand_id
1 'polypeptide(L)'
;MIKVQGKTITAEQVINQIQFNTTEQKVIHILSLSNEVYEYDSLIQLKFELNLRSNTVNAAIELNSSEFAFRVFRKSFCNPIYWNRTDEGGFDLQSDVKPSDAIKDIYNNSSKYGTECATAMIIVFYKALLDLLPVTLFNQFYSNIYLMNWKSLDKDLGLYVVNNPTDFLPGDCMYFKNPEVDPVTPEWQGENVINLGDGKYYGHGIGINTADE
;
A
#
# COMPACT_ATOMS: atom_id res chain seq x y z
N MET A 1 14.64 -12.44 13.17
CA MET A 1 14.20 -13.06 14.44
C MET A 1 13.02 -12.27 15.00
N ILE A 2 11.94 -12.93 15.44
CA ILE A 2 10.76 -12.25 16.00
C ILE A 2 10.79 -12.32 17.54
N LYS A 3 10.54 -11.18 18.20
CA LYS A 3 10.32 -11.09 19.65
C LYS A 3 8.95 -10.51 19.97
N VAL A 4 8.24 -11.11 20.92
CA VAL A 4 7.00 -10.58 21.48
C VAL A 4 7.17 -10.46 22.99
N GLN A 5 6.99 -9.26 23.53
CA GLN A 5 7.18 -8.99 24.97
C GLN A 5 8.55 -9.48 25.48
N GLY A 6 9.60 -9.21 24.70
CA GLY A 6 10.98 -9.64 24.99
C GLY A 6 11.26 -11.13 24.80
N LYS A 7 10.27 -11.97 24.46
CA LYS A 7 10.45 -13.41 24.22
C LYS A 7 10.57 -13.72 22.74
N THR A 8 11.62 -14.45 22.36
CA THR A 8 11.74 -14.97 21.00
C THR A 8 10.65 -15.99 20.72
N ILE A 9 9.96 -15.83 19.60
CA ILE A 9 8.92 -16.75 19.12
C ILE A 9 9.33 -17.33 17.77
N THR A 10 9.02 -18.61 17.55
CA THR A 10 9.27 -19.32 16.28
C THR A 10 8.12 -19.12 15.31
N ALA A 11 8.38 -19.25 14.00
CA ALA A 11 7.33 -19.21 12.98
C ALA A 11 6.21 -20.21 13.27
N GLU A 12 6.56 -21.44 13.69
CA GLU A 12 5.61 -22.50 14.03
C GLU A 12 4.71 -22.13 15.22
N GLN A 13 5.26 -21.49 16.25
CA GLN A 13 4.46 -21.03 17.40
C GLN A 13 3.44 -19.97 17.00
N VAL A 14 3.76 -19.12 16.03
CA VAL A 14 2.83 -18.12 15.50
C VAL A 14 1.78 -18.82 14.64
N ILE A 15 2.21 -19.64 13.67
CA ILE A 15 1.35 -20.32 12.68
C ILE A 15 0.37 -21.29 13.32
N ASN A 16 0.78 -22.00 14.38
CA ASN A 16 -0.11 -22.95 15.04
C ASN A 16 -1.17 -22.30 15.94
N GLN A 17 -1.04 -21.01 16.25
CA GLN A 17 -2.00 -20.28 17.09
C GLN A 17 -3.05 -19.51 16.28
N ILE A 18 -2.80 -19.28 14.99
CA ILE A 18 -3.59 -18.38 14.14
C ILE A 18 -3.67 -18.97 12.73
N GLN A 19 -4.86 -19.01 12.12
CA GLN A 19 -4.96 -19.31 10.69
C GLN A 19 -4.41 -18.13 9.89
N PHE A 20 -3.33 -18.39 9.14
CA PHE A 20 -2.71 -17.41 8.26
C PHE A 20 -2.97 -17.71 6.79
N ASN A 21 -3.15 -16.66 6.00
CA ASN A 21 -3.11 -16.76 4.55
C ASN A 21 -1.66 -16.87 4.03
N THR A 22 -1.52 -17.07 2.72
CA THR A 22 -0.22 -17.30 2.08
C THR A 22 0.75 -16.13 2.22
N THR A 23 0.26 -14.89 2.16
CA THR A 23 1.09 -13.68 2.33
C THR A 23 1.61 -13.56 3.77
N GLU A 24 0.74 -13.77 4.75
CA GLU A 24 1.09 -13.72 6.18
C GLU A 24 2.14 -14.78 6.53
N GLN A 25 2.00 -16.00 6.00
CA GLN A 25 2.98 -17.07 6.19
C GLN A 25 4.36 -16.70 5.62
N LYS A 26 4.42 -16.07 4.45
CA LYS A 26 5.68 -15.60 3.86
C LYS A 26 6.34 -14.54 4.72
N VAL A 27 5.58 -13.56 5.19
CA VAL A 27 6.09 -12.51 6.08
C VAL A 27 6.67 -13.14 7.35
N ILE A 28 5.92 -14.01 8.04
CA ILE A 28 6.42 -14.72 9.23
C ILE A 28 7.70 -15.49 8.93
N HIS A 29 7.76 -16.19 7.80
CA HIS A 29 8.93 -16.97 7.42
C HIS A 29 10.18 -16.07 7.27
N ILE A 30 10.07 -14.97 6.52
CA ILE A 30 11.16 -13.99 6.34
C ILE A 30 11.59 -13.42 7.70
N LEU A 31 10.65 -12.91 8.49
CA LEU A 31 10.94 -12.32 9.80
C LEU A 31 11.59 -13.34 10.76
N SER A 32 11.23 -14.62 10.67
CA SER A 32 11.79 -15.69 11.50
C SER A 32 13.24 -16.04 11.15
N LEU A 33 13.59 -15.95 9.86
CA LEU A 33 14.93 -16.25 9.34
C LEU A 33 15.86 -15.03 9.35
N SER A 34 15.31 -13.83 9.49
CA SER A 34 16.08 -12.59 9.49
C SER A 34 17.14 -12.54 10.61
N ASN A 35 18.26 -11.90 10.29
CA ASN A 35 19.31 -11.54 11.26
C ASN A 35 18.95 -10.30 12.09
N GLU A 36 17.93 -9.54 11.71
CA GLU A 36 17.39 -8.42 12.47
C GLU A 36 16.38 -8.90 13.51
N VAL A 37 16.22 -8.14 14.60
CA VAL A 37 15.26 -8.43 15.65
C VAL A 37 14.01 -7.55 15.45
N TYR A 38 12.92 -8.18 15.07
CA TYR A 38 11.60 -7.55 14.96
C TYR A 38 10.86 -7.71 16.28
N GLU A 39 10.70 -6.60 17.01
CA GLU A 39 10.11 -6.60 18.34
C GLU A 39 8.68 -6.05 18.32
N TYR A 40 7.79 -6.78 19.00
CA TYR A 40 6.38 -6.47 19.14
C TYR A 40 5.98 -6.46 20.61
N ASP A 41 5.14 -5.51 21.00
CA ASP A 41 4.56 -5.37 22.34
C ASP A 41 3.55 -6.49 22.66
N SER A 42 2.97 -7.10 21.62
CA SER A 42 2.00 -8.19 21.79
C SER A 42 1.82 -9.01 20.50
N LEU A 43 1.24 -10.22 20.64
CA LEU A 43 0.81 -11.02 19.50
C LEU A 43 -0.28 -10.30 18.66
N ILE A 44 -1.07 -9.42 19.28
CA ILE A 44 -2.09 -8.63 18.58
C ILE A 44 -1.42 -7.64 17.63
N GLN A 45 -0.34 -6.98 18.06
CA GLN A 45 0.42 -6.06 17.21
C GLN A 45 1.09 -6.79 16.04
N LEU A 46 1.73 -7.94 16.30
CA LEU A 46 2.27 -8.78 15.23
C LEU A 46 1.17 -9.17 14.24
N LYS A 47 0.02 -9.65 14.73
CA LYS A 47 -1.11 -10.02 13.87
C LYS A 47 -1.64 -8.83 13.08
N PHE A 48 -1.67 -7.64 13.66
CA PHE A 48 -2.07 -6.42 12.96
C PHE A 48 -1.14 -6.12 11.78
N GLU A 49 0.18 -6.18 11.97
CA GLU A 49 1.13 -5.99 10.87
C GLU A 49 0.93 -7.03 9.76
N LEU A 50 0.84 -8.32 10.13
CA LEU A 50 0.64 -9.41 9.18
C LEU A 50 -0.62 -9.20 8.33
N ASN A 51 -1.74 -8.89 8.99
CA ASN A 51 -2.99 -8.62 8.30
C ASN A 51 -2.88 -7.36 7.41
N LEU A 52 -2.24 -6.29 7.88
CA LEU A 52 -2.08 -5.06 7.10
C LEU A 52 -1.25 -5.30 5.83
N ARG A 53 -0.14 -6.04 5.95
CA ARG A 53 0.70 -6.45 4.82
C ARG A 53 -0.09 -7.28 3.82
N SER A 54 -0.87 -8.25 4.30
CA SER A 54 -1.72 -9.04 3.42
C SER A 54 -2.79 -8.21 2.72
N ASN A 55 -3.45 -7.31 3.42
CA ASN A 55 -4.46 -6.44 2.81
C ASN A 55 -3.83 -5.46 1.82
N THR A 56 -2.59 -5.03 2.04
CA THR A 56 -1.82 -4.19 1.10
C THR A 56 -1.55 -4.94 -0.21
N VAL A 57 -1.09 -6.19 -0.11
CA VAL A 57 -0.91 -7.06 -1.29
C VAL A 57 -2.22 -7.29 -2.02
N ASN A 58 -3.31 -7.60 -1.30
CA ASN A 58 -4.63 -7.80 -1.90
C ASN A 58 -5.15 -6.53 -2.60
N ALA A 59 -5.04 -5.37 -1.95
CA ALA A 59 -5.44 -4.09 -2.52
C ALA A 59 -4.64 -3.76 -3.79
N ALA A 60 -3.33 -4.02 -3.82
CA ALA A 60 -2.51 -3.85 -5.02
C ALA A 60 -2.99 -4.75 -6.18
N ILE A 61 -3.29 -6.02 -5.89
CA ILE A 61 -3.81 -6.97 -6.88
C ILE A 61 -5.19 -6.56 -7.37
N GLU A 62 -6.11 -6.17 -6.49
CA GLU A 62 -7.44 -5.67 -6.86
C GLU A 62 -7.33 -4.45 -7.76
N LEU A 63 -6.49 -3.46 -7.40
CA LEU A 63 -6.31 -2.25 -8.18
C LEU A 63 -5.73 -2.55 -9.57
N ASN A 64 -4.76 -3.47 -9.65
CA ASN A 64 -4.21 -3.96 -10.92
C ASN A 64 -5.26 -4.61 -11.82
N SER A 65 -6.19 -5.37 -11.24
CA SER A 65 -7.27 -6.05 -11.97
C SER A 65 -8.42 -5.12 -12.39
N SER A 66 -8.38 -3.86 -11.96
CA SER A 66 -9.40 -2.86 -12.22
C SER A 66 -9.13 -2.05 -13.50
N GLU A 67 -10.04 -1.15 -13.85
CA GLU A 67 -9.88 -0.21 -14.97
C GLU A 67 -9.19 1.11 -14.55
N PHE A 68 -8.56 1.14 -13.37
CA PHE A 68 -7.89 2.32 -12.83
C PHE A 68 -6.69 2.69 -13.70
N ALA A 69 -6.73 3.87 -14.34
CA ALA A 69 -5.81 4.19 -15.43
C ALA A 69 -4.59 4.98 -14.97
N PHE A 70 -3.41 4.68 -15.52
CA PHE A 70 -2.26 5.58 -15.36
C PHE A 70 -2.47 6.91 -16.08
N ARG A 71 -2.23 8.03 -15.40
CA ARG A 71 -2.23 9.39 -15.95
C ARG A 71 -1.25 10.29 -15.22
N VAL A 72 -0.43 11.04 -15.97
CA VAL A 72 0.28 12.21 -15.42
C VAL A 72 -0.70 13.20 -14.76
N PHE A 73 -0.27 13.90 -13.71
CA PHE A 73 -1.14 14.78 -12.89
C PHE A 73 -2.00 15.76 -13.70
N ARG A 74 -1.43 16.41 -14.73
CA ARG A 74 -2.17 17.34 -15.61
C ARG A 74 -3.34 16.70 -16.36
N LYS A 75 -3.34 15.38 -16.50
CA LYS A 75 -4.38 14.57 -17.17
C LYS A 75 -5.11 13.65 -16.20
N SER A 76 -4.87 13.77 -14.89
CA SER A 76 -5.58 12.96 -13.90
C SER A 76 -7.08 13.22 -13.95
N PHE A 77 -7.88 12.27 -13.51
CA PHE A 77 -9.33 12.41 -13.39
C PHE A 77 -9.85 11.51 -12.27
N CYS A 78 -10.97 11.89 -11.67
CA CYS A 78 -11.60 11.17 -10.56
C CYS A 78 -13.12 11.32 -10.64
N ASN A 79 -13.86 10.44 -9.96
CA ASN A 79 -15.32 10.54 -9.88
C ASN A 79 -15.73 11.80 -9.08
N PRO A 80 -16.42 12.78 -9.70
CA PRO A 80 -16.79 14.04 -9.06
C PRO A 80 -17.96 13.90 -8.06
N ILE A 81 -18.45 12.68 -7.82
CA ILE A 81 -19.38 12.41 -6.72
C ILE A 81 -18.62 12.35 -5.37
N TYR A 82 -17.36 11.90 -5.40
CA TYR A 82 -16.58 11.62 -4.19
C TYR A 82 -15.42 12.61 -4.02
N TRP A 83 -14.85 13.09 -5.12
CA TRP A 83 -13.58 13.83 -5.10
C TRP A 83 -13.67 15.12 -5.92
N ASN A 84 -13.08 16.18 -5.40
CA ASN A 84 -12.74 17.38 -6.15
C ASN A 84 -11.34 17.20 -6.74
N ARG A 85 -11.22 17.26 -8.06
CA ARG A 85 -9.89 17.28 -8.70
C ARG A 85 -9.28 18.68 -8.55
N THR A 86 -8.12 18.78 -7.93
CA THR A 86 -7.39 20.05 -7.78
C THR A 86 -6.66 20.44 -9.06
N ASP A 87 -6.24 21.70 -9.17
CA ASP A 87 -5.47 22.20 -10.32
C ASP A 87 -4.14 21.47 -10.49
N GLU A 88 -3.51 21.07 -9.39
CA GLU A 88 -2.30 20.26 -9.40
C GLU A 88 -2.54 18.80 -9.77
N GLY A 89 -3.80 18.37 -9.89
CA GLY A 89 -4.17 17.02 -10.32
C GLY A 89 -4.39 16.01 -9.18
N GLY A 90 -4.41 16.48 -7.93
CA GLY A 90 -4.75 15.69 -6.76
C GLY A 90 -6.26 15.50 -6.59
N PHE A 91 -6.65 14.54 -5.75
CA PHE A 91 -8.06 14.26 -5.45
C PHE A 91 -8.34 14.63 -3.99
N ASP A 92 -9.15 15.67 -3.81
CA ASP A 92 -9.57 16.16 -2.49
C ASP A 92 -10.96 15.64 -2.16
N LEU A 93 -11.09 14.94 -1.04
CA LEU A 93 -12.34 14.30 -0.63
C LEU A 93 -13.43 15.38 -0.41
N GLN A 94 -14.65 15.13 -0.90
CA GLN A 94 -15.76 16.04 -0.64
C GLN A 94 -16.21 15.99 0.82
N SER A 95 -16.58 17.16 1.37
CA SER A 95 -16.86 17.36 2.79
C SER A 95 -17.97 16.46 3.37
N ASP A 96 -18.96 16.09 2.56
CA ASP A 96 -20.13 15.31 3.00
C ASP A 96 -20.04 13.82 2.61
N VAL A 97 -18.88 13.39 2.11
CA VAL A 97 -18.65 12.03 1.62
C VAL A 97 -17.92 11.20 2.66
N LYS A 98 -18.39 9.97 2.88
CA LYS A 98 -17.69 9.03 3.76
C LYS A 98 -16.37 8.59 3.11
N PRO A 99 -15.22 8.71 3.79
CA PRO A 99 -13.92 8.26 3.28
C PRO A 99 -13.94 6.81 2.78
N SER A 100 -14.60 5.91 3.52
CA SER A 100 -14.74 4.51 3.15
C SER A 100 -15.43 4.32 1.81
N ASP A 101 -16.44 5.13 1.51
CA ASP A 101 -17.24 5.00 0.30
C ASP A 101 -16.45 5.54 -0.89
N ALA A 102 -15.72 6.64 -0.70
CA ALA A 102 -14.84 7.23 -1.71
C ALA A 102 -13.68 6.30 -2.10
N ILE A 103 -13.02 5.68 -1.12
CA ILE A 103 -11.94 4.71 -1.39
C ILE A 103 -12.50 3.45 -2.08
N LYS A 104 -13.65 2.92 -1.63
CA LYS A 104 -14.29 1.78 -2.32
C LYS A 104 -14.70 2.11 -3.75
N ASP A 105 -15.14 3.34 -4.01
CA ASP A 105 -15.55 3.77 -5.34
C ASP A 105 -14.38 3.74 -6.34
N ILE A 106 -13.15 4.01 -5.90
CA ILE A 106 -11.95 3.89 -6.75
C ILE A 106 -11.80 2.47 -7.31
N TYR A 107 -12.13 1.44 -6.53
CA TYR A 107 -12.02 0.05 -6.97
C TYR A 107 -13.26 -0.38 -7.76
N ASN A 108 -14.45 0.00 -7.28
CA ASN A 108 -15.73 -0.43 -7.86
C ASN A 108 -16.09 0.28 -9.18
N ASN A 109 -15.67 1.53 -9.34
CA ASN A 109 -15.92 2.37 -10.51
C ASN A 109 -14.60 2.89 -11.10
N SER A 110 -13.58 2.04 -11.09
CA SER A 110 -12.19 2.34 -11.42
C SER A 110 -11.96 3.04 -12.76
N SER A 111 -12.79 2.78 -13.78
CA SER A 111 -12.73 3.49 -15.07
C SER A 111 -13.03 5.00 -14.99
N LYS A 112 -13.56 5.49 -13.85
CA LYS A 112 -13.74 6.92 -13.57
C LYS A 112 -12.50 7.58 -12.96
N TYR A 113 -11.40 6.86 -12.86
CA TYR A 113 -10.20 7.32 -12.19
C TYR A 113 -8.93 7.09 -13.01
N GLY A 114 -8.01 8.03 -12.89
CA GLY A 114 -6.64 7.80 -13.29
C GLY A 114 -5.67 8.85 -12.79
N THR A 115 -4.48 8.42 -12.37
CA THR A 115 -3.46 9.25 -11.71
C THR A 115 -2.07 8.62 -11.84
N GLU A 116 -1.07 9.24 -11.19
CA GLU A 116 0.33 8.82 -11.18
C GLU A 116 0.60 7.64 -10.24
N CYS A 117 1.76 6.99 -10.43
CA CYS A 117 2.13 5.79 -9.68
C CYS A 117 2.23 6.02 -8.17
N ALA A 118 2.78 7.14 -7.73
CA ALA A 118 2.89 7.47 -6.31
C ALA A 118 1.53 7.65 -5.61
N THR A 119 0.57 8.30 -6.28
CA THR A 119 -0.79 8.43 -5.75
C THR A 119 -1.49 7.08 -5.66
N ALA A 120 -1.24 6.17 -6.62
CA ALA A 120 -1.78 4.81 -6.58
C ALA A 120 -1.30 4.03 -5.36
N MET A 121 -0.05 4.19 -4.92
CA MET A 121 0.46 3.53 -3.71
C MET A 121 -0.32 3.95 -2.45
N ILE A 122 -0.66 5.24 -2.35
CA ILE A 122 -1.44 5.77 -1.22
C ILE A 122 -2.86 5.23 -1.23
N ILE A 123 -3.48 5.11 -2.41
CA ILE A 123 -4.79 4.48 -2.59
C ILE A 123 -4.75 3.01 -2.12
N VAL A 124 -3.68 2.28 -2.44
CA VAL A 124 -3.48 0.90 -1.95
C VAL A 124 -3.42 0.86 -0.42
N PHE A 125 -2.67 1.75 0.22
CA PHE A 125 -2.60 1.80 1.68
C PHE A 125 -3.94 2.14 2.35
N TYR A 126 -4.68 3.12 1.82
CA TYR A 126 -6.02 3.42 2.32
C TYR A 126 -6.97 2.24 2.16
N LYS A 127 -6.94 1.54 1.03
CA LYS A 127 -7.78 0.34 0.82
C LYS A 127 -7.40 -0.78 1.79
N ALA A 128 -6.10 -1.02 1.99
CA ALA A 128 -5.62 -2.03 2.93
C ALA A 128 -6.10 -1.78 4.36
N LEU A 129 -6.04 -0.52 4.81
CA LEU A 129 -6.55 -0.10 6.11
C LEU A 129 -8.07 -0.18 6.19
N LEU A 130 -8.78 0.14 5.11
CA LEU A 130 -10.24 0.04 5.05
C LEU A 130 -10.73 -1.41 5.16
N ASP A 131 -10.01 -2.35 4.57
CA ASP A 131 -10.34 -3.78 4.65
C ASP A 131 -9.97 -4.39 6.00
N LEU A 132 -9.03 -3.78 6.73
CA LEU A 132 -8.56 -4.23 8.04
C LEU A 132 -9.37 -3.65 9.20
N LEU A 133 -9.70 -2.36 9.15
CA LEU A 133 -10.31 -1.63 10.26
C LEU A 133 -11.85 -1.71 10.21
N PRO A 134 -12.54 -1.63 11.37
CA PRO A 134 -13.96 -1.34 11.39
C PRO A 134 -14.25 -0.06 10.61
N VAL A 135 -15.26 -0.09 9.73
CA VAL A 135 -15.55 1.04 8.82
C VAL A 135 -15.82 2.37 9.56
N THR A 136 -16.41 2.30 10.75
CA THR A 136 -16.63 3.49 11.60
C THR A 136 -15.32 4.09 12.09
N LEU A 137 -14.35 3.24 12.43
CA LEU A 137 -13.02 3.66 12.87
C LEU A 137 -12.20 4.24 11.71
N PHE A 138 -12.27 3.60 10.53
CA PHE A 138 -11.63 4.13 9.32
C PHE A 138 -12.12 5.54 8.99
N ASN A 139 -13.44 5.73 8.98
CA ASN A 139 -14.05 7.04 8.70
C ASN A 139 -13.74 8.09 9.78
N GLN A 140 -13.48 7.67 11.02
CA GLN A 140 -13.11 8.57 12.10
C GLN A 140 -11.66 9.03 11.96
N PHE A 141 -10.71 8.13 11.68
CA PHE A 141 -9.31 8.48 11.50
C PHE A 141 -9.11 9.31 10.23
N TYR A 142 -9.61 8.81 9.10
CA TYR A 142 -9.33 9.39 7.78
C TYR A 142 -10.46 10.29 7.30
N SER A 143 -10.97 11.15 8.19
CA SER A 143 -12.13 12.02 7.92
C SER A 143 -11.93 13.02 6.77
N ASN A 144 -10.68 13.34 6.45
CA ASN A 144 -10.30 14.15 5.29
C ASN A 144 -9.17 13.42 4.56
N ILE A 145 -9.35 13.16 3.26
CA ILE A 145 -8.33 12.48 2.44
C ILE A 145 -7.96 13.39 1.28
N TYR A 146 -6.66 13.60 1.11
CA TYR A 146 -6.09 14.21 -0.09
C TYR A 146 -5.14 13.22 -0.77
N LEU A 147 -5.44 12.82 -2.01
CA LEU A 147 -4.64 11.88 -2.79
C LEU A 147 -3.81 12.65 -3.82
N MET A 148 -2.52 12.85 -3.54
CA MET A 148 -1.65 13.61 -4.45
C MET A 148 -0.15 13.33 -4.22
N ASN A 149 0.41 12.33 -4.93
CA ASN A 149 1.78 11.89 -4.70
C ASN A 149 2.05 11.68 -3.18
N TRP A 150 3.29 11.68 -2.73
CA TRP A 150 3.63 11.66 -1.31
C TRP A 150 3.40 13.00 -0.57
N LYS A 151 2.55 13.89 -1.10
CA LYS A 151 2.28 15.22 -0.52
C LYS A 151 1.09 15.15 0.45
N SER A 152 1.22 15.85 1.58
CA SER A 152 0.14 15.98 2.58
C SER A 152 -0.41 14.64 3.08
N LEU A 153 0.47 13.66 3.27
CA LEU A 153 0.11 12.35 3.83
C LEU A 153 -0.52 12.52 5.21
N ASP A 154 -1.61 11.79 5.45
CA ASP A 154 -2.17 11.66 6.78
C ASP A 154 -1.15 10.92 7.66
N LYS A 155 -0.77 11.55 8.78
CA LYS A 155 0.18 10.97 9.74
C LYS A 155 -0.31 9.63 10.30
N ASP A 156 -1.63 9.42 10.34
CA ASP A 156 -2.24 8.22 10.89
C ASP A 156 -2.05 7.01 9.95
N LEU A 157 -1.62 7.22 8.70
CA LEU A 157 -1.12 6.15 7.84
C LEU A 157 0.20 5.53 8.37
N GLY A 158 0.94 6.26 9.21
CA GLY A 158 2.16 5.74 9.84
C GLY A 158 3.29 5.40 8.86
N LEU A 159 3.32 6.01 7.67
CA LEU A 159 4.32 5.73 6.64
C LEU A 159 5.66 6.36 7.00
N TYR A 160 6.74 5.59 6.86
CA TYR A 160 8.11 6.06 6.99
C TYR A 160 9.00 5.34 5.98
N VAL A 161 10.10 6.00 5.58
CA VAL A 161 11.08 5.43 4.66
C VAL A 161 12.15 4.71 5.45
N VAL A 162 12.37 3.43 5.14
CA VAL A 162 13.48 2.64 5.67
C VAL A 162 14.61 2.65 4.64
N ASN A 163 15.77 3.18 5.04
CA ASN A 163 16.96 3.16 4.21
C ASN A 163 17.75 1.87 4.46
N ASN A 164 18.10 1.14 3.40
CA ASN A 164 18.83 -0.13 3.46
C ASN A 164 18.18 -1.16 4.41
N PRO A 165 16.92 -1.56 4.14
CA PRO A 165 16.26 -2.57 4.97
C PRO A 165 17.02 -3.90 4.93
N THR A 166 17.08 -4.60 6.06
CA THR A 166 17.68 -5.95 6.14
C THR A 166 16.86 -6.97 5.35
N ASP A 167 15.54 -6.84 5.40
CA ASP A 167 14.59 -7.75 4.76
C ASP A 167 13.57 -6.97 3.94
N PHE A 168 13.16 -7.55 2.81
CA PHE A 168 12.02 -7.08 2.02
C PHE A 168 10.85 -8.01 2.26
N LEU A 169 9.72 -7.42 2.63
CA LEU A 169 8.53 -8.13 3.06
C LEU A 169 7.39 -7.89 2.06
N PRO A 170 6.54 -8.90 1.79
CA PRO A 170 5.28 -8.67 1.09
C PRO A 170 4.50 -7.51 1.74
N GLY A 171 3.95 -6.63 0.91
CA GLY A 171 3.30 -5.39 1.30
C GLY A 171 4.23 -4.17 1.42
N ASP A 172 5.55 -4.32 1.31
CA ASP A 172 6.47 -3.18 1.25
C ASP A 172 6.23 -2.36 -0.03
N CYS A 173 6.20 -1.03 0.12
CA CYS A 173 6.33 -0.12 -1.02
C CYS A 173 7.81 0.14 -1.29
N MET A 174 8.28 -0.22 -2.48
CA MET A 174 9.66 -0.14 -2.92
C MET A 174 9.78 0.81 -4.12
N TYR A 175 11.01 1.07 -4.55
CA TYR A 175 11.28 1.95 -5.68
C TYR A 175 12.36 1.35 -6.58
N PHE A 176 12.02 1.12 -7.85
CA PHE A 176 13.00 0.82 -8.90
C PHE A 176 13.49 2.12 -9.51
N LYS A 177 14.77 2.45 -9.30
CA LYS A 177 15.37 3.67 -9.82
C LYS A 177 15.90 3.46 -11.24
N ASN A 178 15.60 4.40 -12.14
CA ASN A 178 16.24 4.50 -13.44
C ASN A 178 17.24 5.68 -13.44
N PRO A 179 18.54 5.42 -13.20
CA PRO A 179 19.54 6.47 -13.14
C PRO A 179 19.87 7.09 -14.51
N GLU A 180 19.51 6.42 -15.61
CA GLU A 180 19.82 6.83 -16.98
C GLU A 180 18.60 7.45 -17.68
N VAL A 181 17.61 7.90 -16.91
CA VAL A 181 16.38 8.51 -17.44
C VAL A 181 16.68 9.67 -18.37
N ASP A 182 15.99 9.69 -19.51
CA ASP A 182 16.01 10.85 -20.40
C ASP A 182 15.32 12.05 -19.71
N PRO A 183 16.01 13.20 -19.57
CA PRO A 183 15.43 14.40 -18.98
C PRO A 183 14.13 14.89 -19.64
N VAL A 184 13.85 14.50 -20.89
CA VAL A 184 12.59 14.85 -21.59
C VAL A 184 11.43 13.92 -21.26
N THR A 185 11.69 12.75 -20.64
CA THR A 185 10.69 11.82 -20.14
C THR A 185 10.92 11.48 -18.66
N PRO A 186 10.86 12.49 -17.77
CA PRO A 186 11.16 12.32 -16.34
C PRO A 186 10.20 11.38 -15.61
N GLU A 187 9.04 11.06 -16.20
CA GLU A 187 8.13 10.03 -15.70
C GLU A 187 8.79 8.64 -15.60
N TRP A 188 9.85 8.37 -16.38
CA TRP A 188 10.59 7.11 -16.36
C TRP A 188 11.81 7.13 -15.43
N GLN A 189 11.91 8.10 -14.51
CA GLN A 189 13.03 8.19 -13.56
C GLN A 189 13.05 7.05 -12.54
N GLY A 190 11.94 6.33 -12.44
CA GLY A 190 11.79 5.13 -11.65
C GLY A 190 10.34 4.86 -11.34
N GLU A 191 10.07 3.71 -10.73
CA GLU A 191 8.72 3.21 -10.49
C GLU A 191 8.53 2.84 -9.02
N ASN A 192 7.45 3.35 -8.43
CA ASN A 192 7.00 2.91 -7.11
C ASN A 192 6.27 1.58 -7.27
N VAL A 193 6.59 0.60 -6.43
CA VAL A 193 5.97 -0.73 -6.52
C VAL A 193 5.55 -1.27 -5.17
N ILE A 194 4.50 -2.10 -5.14
CA ILE A 194 4.18 -2.95 -3.98
C ILE A 194 4.80 -4.34 -4.19
N ASN A 195 5.62 -4.80 -3.24
CA ASN A 195 6.13 -6.16 -3.20
C ASN A 195 4.98 -7.14 -2.89
N LEU A 196 4.69 -8.05 -3.81
CA LEU A 196 3.64 -9.06 -3.65
C LEU A 196 4.17 -10.39 -3.08
N GLY A 197 5.49 -10.50 -2.89
CA GLY A 197 6.19 -11.74 -2.61
C GLY A 197 6.55 -12.52 -3.88
N ASP A 198 7.35 -13.58 -3.71
CA ASP A 198 7.80 -14.48 -4.79
C ASP A 198 8.43 -13.77 -5.99
N GLY A 199 9.09 -12.63 -5.76
CA GLY A 199 9.73 -11.84 -6.82
C GLY A 199 8.75 -11.12 -7.76
N LYS A 200 7.49 -10.92 -7.34
CA LYS A 200 6.48 -10.17 -8.08
C LYS A 200 6.17 -8.82 -7.45
N TYR A 201 5.95 -7.83 -8.30
CA TYR A 201 5.75 -6.44 -7.93
C TYR A 201 4.59 -5.84 -8.70
N TYR A 202 3.74 -5.07 -8.03
CA TYR A 202 2.74 -4.24 -8.67
C TYR A 202 3.30 -2.83 -8.89
N GLY A 203 3.45 -2.40 -10.15
CA GLY A 203 3.73 -1.01 -10.55
C GLY A 203 2.52 -0.42 -11.28
N HIS A 204 2.07 0.76 -10.90
CA HIS A 204 0.84 1.32 -11.45
C HIS A 204 1.08 1.87 -12.87
N GLY A 205 0.38 1.30 -13.85
CA GLY A 205 0.58 1.59 -15.28
C GLY A 205 1.45 0.56 -16.00
N ILE A 206 2.24 -0.21 -15.25
CA ILE A 206 3.09 -1.30 -15.75
C ILE A 206 2.41 -2.66 -15.55
N GLY A 207 1.75 -2.84 -14.40
CA GLY A 207 1.05 -4.06 -14.03
C GLY A 207 1.78 -4.87 -12.96
N ILE A 208 1.55 -6.20 -12.94
CA ILE A 208 2.24 -7.13 -12.04
C ILE A 208 3.33 -7.89 -12.79
N ASN A 209 4.59 -7.62 -12.48
CA ASN A 209 5.75 -8.17 -13.18
C ASN A 209 6.86 -8.59 -12.21
N THR A 210 7.89 -9.25 -12.73
CA THR A 210 9.16 -9.45 -12.00
C THR A 210 10.02 -8.19 -12.00
N ALA A 211 11.13 -8.18 -11.26
CA ALA A 211 12.05 -7.04 -11.25
C ALA A 211 12.81 -6.83 -12.58
N ASP A 212 12.92 -7.86 -13.42
CA ASP A 212 13.64 -7.83 -14.70
C ASP A 212 12.76 -7.35 -15.87
N GLU A 213 11.45 -7.20 -15.64
CA GLU A 213 10.42 -6.85 -16.61
C GLU A 213 9.91 -5.41 -16.40
#